data_AF-A0A8T4BLN7-F1
#
_entry.id   AF-A0A8T4BLN7-F1
#
_cell.length_a   1.000
_cell.length_b   1.000
_cell.length_c   1.000
_cell.angle_alpha   90.00
_cell.angle_beta   90.00
_cell.angle_gamma   90.00
#
_symmetry.space_group_name_H-M   'P 1'
#
loop_
_entity.id
_entity.type
_entity.pdbx_description
1 polymer ?
#
loop_
_entity_poly.entity_id
_entity_poly.type
_entity_poly.pdbx_seq_one_letter_code
_entity_poly.pdbx_strand_id
1 'polypeptide(L)' 'MWYVAPDEYIERVMVIANTEAGCIAETFDGFAVNIGDCDVQQGEYVDAIIDKKLKERAAAMNPTR' A
#
# COMPACT_ATOMS: atom_id res chain seq x y z
N MET A 1 -12.41 -12.07 16.77
CA MET A 1 -12.61 -11.59 15.39
C MET A 1 -12.67 -10.06 15.36
N TRP A 2 -11.55 -9.39 15.09
CA TRP A 2 -11.46 -7.93 14.88
C TRP A 2 -10.92 -7.68 13.47
N TYR A 3 -11.79 -7.84 12.46
CA TYR A 3 -11.46 -7.60 11.04
C TYR A 3 -11.19 -6.12 10.71
N VAL A 4 -11.39 -5.22 11.68
CA VAL A 4 -11.35 -3.76 11.50
C VAL A 4 -10.08 -3.12 12.09
N ALA A 5 -9.38 -3.77 13.01
CA ALA A 5 -8.14 -3.22 13.55
C ALA A 5 -7.03 -3.37 12.49
N PRO A 6 -6.38 -2.27 12.06
CA PRO A 6 -5.28 -2.34 11.10
C PRO A 6 -4.15 -3.21 11.67
N ASP A 7 -3.53 -4.01 10.79
CA ASP A 7 -2.32 -4.78 11.13
C ASP A 7 -1.18 -4.16 10.33
N GLU A 8 -0.54 -3.16 10.93
CA GLU A 8 0.49 -2.37 10.30
C GLU A 8 1.81 -3.14 10.30
N TYR A 9 2.40 -3.28 9.12
CA TYR A 9 3.74 -3.83 8.95
C TYR A 9 4.55 -2.91 8.04
N ILE A 10 5.85 -2.85 8.30
CA ILE A 10 6.77 -2.09 7.49
C ILE A 10 7.17 -2.97 6.30
N GLU A 11 6.84 -2.52 5.10
CA GLU A 11 7.22 -3.20 3.86
C GLU A 11 8.01 -2.26 2.97
N ARG A 12 9.04 -2.80 2.33
CA ARG A 12 9.75 -2.09 1.28
C ARG A 12 8.90 -2.11 0.02
N VAL A 13 8.50 -0.93 -0.44
CA VAL A 13 7.65 -0.73 -1.60
C VAL A 13 8.37 0.14 -2.62
N MET A 14 8.10 -0.07 -3.90
CA MET A 14 8.68 0.72 -4.99
C MET A 14 7.73 1.84 -5.37
N VAL A 15 8.18 3.09 -5.36
CA VAL A 15 7.32 4.22 -5.75
C VAL A 15 7.10 4.19 -7.26
N ILE A 16 5.83 4.07 -7.67
CA ILE A 16 5.44 4.02 -9.09
C ILE A 16 4.90 5.37 -9.58
N ALA A 17 4.42 6.22 -8.68
CA ALA A 17 3.99 7.57 -9.02
C ALA A 17 4.08 8.49 -7.80
N ASN A 18 4.55 9.71 -8.01
CA ASN A 18 4.46 10.79 -7.04
C ASN A 18 3.46 11.82 -7.57
N THR A 19 2.35 12.02 -6.86
CA THR A 19 1.29 12.96 -7.23
C THR A 19 1.11 14.00 -6.14
N GLU A 20 0.54 15.16 -6.45
CA GLU A 20 0.25 16.21 -5.45
C GLU A 20 -0.71 15.74 -4.34
N ALA A 21 -1.44 14.65 -4.54
CA ALA A 21 -2.33 14.05 -3.55
C ALA A 21 -1.66 12.94 -2.70
N GLY A 22 -0.37 12.67 -2.94
CA GLY A 22 0.42 11.64 -2.27
C GLY A 22 1.12 10.70 -3.25
N CYS A 23 1.94 9.82 -2.68
CA CYS A 23 2.72 8.85 -3.40
C CYS A 23 2.02 7.50 -3.47
N ILE A 24 2.07 6.94 -4.68
CA ILE A 24 1.60 5.59 -4.96
C ILE A 24 2.83 4.71 -5.08
N ALA A 25 2.90 3.71 -4.22
CA ALA A 25 3.94 2.70 -4.24
C ALA A 25 3.35 1.32 -4.52
N GLU A 26 4.16 0.46 -5.12
CA GLU A 26 3.82 -0.91 -5.43
C GLU A 26 4.60 -1.84 -4.49
N THR A 27 3.87 -2.71 -3.81
CA THR A 27 4.43 -3.82 -3.01
C THR A 27 5.00 -4.90 -3.93
N PHE A 28 5.91 -5.74 -3.44
CA PHE A 28 6.46 -6.86 -4.22
C PHE A 28 5.39 -7.86 -4.69
N ASP A 29 4.23 -7.89 -4.03
CA ASP A 29 3.09 -8.71 -4.40
C ASP A 29 2.28 -8.12 -5.58
N GLY A 30 2.69 -6.98 -6.14
CA GLY A 30 1.99 -6.29 -7.23
C GLY A 30 0.77 -5.49 -6.78
N PHE A 31 0.62 -5.22 -5.48
CA PHE A 31 -0.44 -4.34 -4.97
C PHE A 31 0.04 -2.90 -4.93
N ALA A 32 -0.73 -2.00 -5.55
CA ALA A 32 -0.56 -0.56 -5.41
C ALA A 32 -1.17 -0.07 -4.09
N VAL A 33 -0.37 0.62 -3.30
CA VAL A 33 -0.71 1.19 -2.00
C VAL A 33 -0.39 2.68 -2.02
N ASN A 34 -1.29 3.49 -1.45
CA ASN A 34 -1.02 4.90 -1.24
C ASN A 34 -0.31 5.06 0.11
N ILE A 35 0.91 5.57 0.08
CA ILE A 35 1.78 5.73 1.25
C ILE A 35 1.75 7.15 1.84
N GLY A 36 0.89 8.02 1.31
CA GLY A 36 0.78 9.42 1.71
C GLY A 36 1.85 10.30 1.06
N ASP A 37 2.07 11.49 1.63
CA ASP A 37 3.12 12.41 1.14
C ASP A 37 4.50 11.76 1.24
N CYS A 38 5.22 11.74 0.12
CA CYS A 38 6.59 11.26 0.06
C CYS A 38 7.44 12.16 -0.84
N ASP A 39 8.66 12.45 -0.40
CA ASP A 39 9.65 13.27 -1.13
C ASP A 39 10.56 12.41 -2.04
N VAL A 40 10.12 11.20 -2.40
CA VAL A 40 10.92 10.29 -3.23
C VAL A 40 10.45 10.27 -4.68
N GLN A 41 11.38 9.94 -5.57
CA GLN A 41 11.11 9.87 -7.01
C GLN A 41 10.59 8.51 -7.42
N GLN A 42 9.86 8.47 -8.54
CA GLN A 42 9.42 7.22 -9.15
C GLN A 42 10.62 6.31 -9.44
N GLY A 43 10.51 5.04 -9.03
CA GLY A 43 11.56 4.02 -9.15
C GLY A 43 12.43 3.84 -7.90
N GLU A 44 12.27 4.68 -6.88
CA GLU A 44 12.93 4.47 -5.59
C GLU A 44 12.17 3.50 -4.69
N TYR A 45 12.92 2.82 -3.83
CA TYR A 45 12.35 1.91 -2.83
C TYR A 45 12.28 2.64 -1.50
N VAL A 46 11.10 2.62 -0.87
CA VAL A 46 10.86 3.21 0.44
C VAL A 46 10.27 2.18 1.38
N ASP A 47 10.64 2.27 2.66
CA ASP A 47 10.04 1.46 3.70
C ASP A 47 8.77 2.20 4.18
N ALA A 48 7.60 1.66 3.83
CA ALA A 48 6.30 2.26 4.14
C ALA A 48 5.50 1.40 5.12
N ILE A 49 4.68 2.06 5.94
CA ILE A 49 3.76 1.39 6.87
C ILE A 49 2.51 1.00 6.08
N ILE A 50 2.31 -0.29 5.86
CA ILE A 50 1.19 -0.83 5.10
C ILE A 50 0.26 -1.60 6.06
N ASP A 51 -1.05 -1.39 5.92
CA ASP A 51 -2.03 -2.23 6.61
C ASP A 51 -2.18 -3.57 5.85
N LYS A 52 -1.74 -4.66 6.47
CA LYS A 52 -1.86 -6.03 5.94
C LYS A 52 -3.30 -6.42 5.64
N LYS A 53 -4.23 -5.91 6.45
CA LYS A 53 -5.66 -6.17 6.26
C LYS A 53 -6.26 -5.34 5.15
N LEU A 54 -5.56 -4.33 4.60
CA LEU A 54 -6.00 -3.62 3.41
C LEU A 54 -6.18 -4.61 2.24
N LYS A 55 -5.25 -5.55 2.07
CA LYS A 55 -5.32 -6.63 1.07
C LYS A 55 -6.51 -7.56 1.36
N GLU A 56 -6.69 -7.97 2.63
CA GLU A 56 -7.81 -8.83 3.04
C GLU A 56 -9.17 -8.15 2.83
N ARG A 57 -9.28 -6.85 3.09
CA ARG A 57 -10.48 -6.04 2.86
C ARG A 57 -10.74 -5.83 1.37
N ALA A 58 -9.71 -5.57 0.57
CA ALA A 58 -9.83 -5.45 -0.88
C ALA A 58 -10.33 -6.77 -1.50
N ALA A 59 -9.78 -7.91 -1.06
CA ALA A 59 -10.22 -9.23 -1.48
C ALA A 59 -11.67 -9.53 -1.03
N ALA A 60 -12.05 -9.14 0.19
CA ALA A 60 -13.43 -9.31 0.69
C ALA A 60 -14.44 -8.37 0.00
N MET A 61 -14.00 -7.19 -0.46
CA MET A 61 -14.83 -6.22 -1.18
C MET A 61 -14.95 -6.50 -2.69
N ASN A 62 -14.14 -7.41 -3.24
CA ASN A 62 -14.26 -7.85 -4.63
C ASN A 62 -14.75 -9.31 -4.72
N PRO A 63 -16.04 -9.59 -4.42
CA PRO A 63 -16.63 -10.91 -4.56
C PRO A 63 -16.96 -11.18 -6.03
N THR A 64 -15.96 -11.34 -6.89
CA THR A 64 -16.18 -11.79 -8.27
C THR A 64 -15.35 -13.03 -8.56
N ARG A 65 -16.08 -14.14 -8.69
CA ARG A 65 -15.67 -15.46 -9.18
C ARG A 65 -15.67 -15.47 -10.70
#